data_AF-A0A1P8WAE8-F1
#
_entry.id   AF-A0A1P8WAE8-F1
#
_cell.length_a   1.000
_cell.length_b   1.000
_cell.length_c   1.000
_cell.angle_alpha   90.00
_cell.angle_beta   90.00
_cell.angle_gamma   90.00
#
_symmetry.space_group_name_H-M   'P 1'
#
loop_
_entity.id
_entity.type
_entity.pdbx_description
1 polymer ?
#
loop_
_entity_poly.entity_id
_entity_poly.type
_entity_poly.pdbx_seq_one_letter_code
_entity_poly.pdbx_strand_id
1 'polypeptide(L)'
;MSSELDNPITNNTATFAFSYKTVWDHVKGIFSRPLPLLTFASASFGGLWSIYEASVSSLGLEANRPVAYTWILAFAAISSVVARLWAYVNTVPDGLEDLLPHARRLAHLQRPKWEFRFAKSVLAHLVSPIDREWQDIRNDNVYVVASRPRDFRSYFQWLAGRPENCFRMLRVAKKTMLFEFPQALTSTEETPADPKRILDRTQTIVDLYRESVAFEKTSLAIIPPDEMETVHELQIGWAEPIRDAVHQLFELLQAVCDADPKTDSNLAFTITFDGTPNVDDYCAELDRVESLLPQIMENEW
;
A
#
# COMPACT_ATOMS: atom_id res chain seq x y z
N MET A 1 1.59 31.53 -11.87
CA MET A 1 1.59 30.15 -11.32
C MET A 1 0.17 29.59 -11.13
N SER A 2 -0.93 30.23 -11.58
CA SER A 2 -2.30 29.83 -11.19
C SER A 2 -2.99 28.77 -12.06
N SER A 3 -2.66 28.59 -13.35
CA SER A 3 -3.58 27.84 -14.23
C SER A 3 -3.65 26.32 -14.02
N GLU A 4 -2.69 25.69 -13.33
CA GLU A 4 -2.75 24.25 -12.98
C GLU A 4 -3.44 23.99 -11.63
N LEU A 5 -3.57 25.02 -10.79
CA LEU A 5 -4.27 24.96 -9.50
C LEU A 5 -5.76 25.29 -9.64
N ASP A 6 -6.16 26.01 -10.70
CA ASP A 6 -7.55 26.40 -10.98
C ASP A 6 -8.47 25.22 -11.39
N ASN A 7 -7.94 24.01 -11.59
CA ASN A 7 -8.73 22.78 -11.76
C ASN A 7 -8.55 21.85 -10.54
N PRO A 8 -9.30 22.07 -9.45
CA PRO A 8 -9.28 21.20 -8.27
C PRO A 8 -9.81 19.79 -8.59
N ILE A 9 -10.65 19.69 -9.63
CA ILE A 9 -11.27 18.44 -10.03
C ILE A 9 -10.53 17.88 -11.26
N THR A 10 -9.69 16.88 -11.04
CA THR A 10 -9.13 16.08 -12.13
C THR A 10 -9.95 14.81 -12.27
N ASN A 11 -10.96 14.84 -13.15
CA ASN A 11 -11.74 13.64 -13.49
C ASN A 11 -10.89 12.72 -14.36
N ASN A 12 -10.54 11.53 -13.86
CA ASN A 12 -9.81 10.53 -14.65
C ASN A 12 -10.67 9.27 -14.78
N THR A 13 -11.18 9.02 -15.99
CA THR A 13 -11.95 7.80 -16.28
C THR A 13 -10.97 6.75 -16.82
N ALA A 14 -10.81 5.63 -16.13
CA ALA A 14 -9.95 4.55 -16.59
C ALA A 14 -10.75 3.26 -16.80
N THR A 15 -10.53 2.62 -17.94
CA THR A 15 -11.00 1.25 -18.19
C THR A 15 -9.88 0.28 -17.82
N PHE A 16 -10.18 -0.69 -16.96
CA PHE A 16 -9.18 -1.66 -16.49
C PHE A 16 -9.37 -3.01 -17.19
N ALA A 17 -8.29 -3.51 -17.78
CA ALA A 17 -8.17 -4.91 -18.16
C ALA A 17 -7.51 -5.69 -17.01
N PHE A 18 -8.09 -6.83 -16.66
CA PHE A 18 -7.65 -7.66 -15.53
C PHE A 18 -6.78 -8.82 -16.00
N SER A 19 -5.65 -9.04 -15.33
CA SER A 19 -4.83 -10.24 -15.54
C SER A 19 -5.09 -11.24 -14.42
N TYR A 20 -5.11 -12.52 -14.74
CA TYR A 20 -5.20 -13.56 -13.73
C TYR A 20 -4.54 -14.85 -14.21
N LYS A 21 -4.04 -15.64 -13.27
CA LYS A 21 -3.53 -16.98 -13.57
C LYS A 21 -4.69 -17.92 -13.82
N THR A 22 -4.60 -18.69 -14.89
CA THR A 22 -5.56 -19.76 -15.17
C THR A 22 -5.30 -20.96 -14.25
N VAL A 23 -6.29 -21.85 -14.13
CA VAL A 23 -6.10 -23.14 -13.43
C VAL A 23 -4.92 -23.91 -14.01
N TRP A 24 -4.72 -23.81 -15.34
CA TRP A 24 -3.60 -24.46 -16.02
C TRP A 24 -2.24 -23.90 -15.59
N ASP A 25 -2.12 -22.59 -15.41
CA ASP A 25 -0.87 -21.96 -14.93
C ASP A 25 -0.51 -22.44 -13.53
N HIS A 26 -1.51 -22.63 -12.66
CA HIS A 26 -1.31 -23.22 -11.33
C HIS A 26 -0.87 -24.67 -11.40
N VAL A 27 -1.53 -25.49 -12.21
CA VAL A 27 -1.16 -26.91 -12.42
C VAL A 27 0.28 -27.01 -12.93
N LYS A 28 0.62 -26.24 -13.97
CA LYS A 28 1.98 -26.18 -14.51
C LYS A 28 2.99 -25.74 -13.45
N GLY A 29 2.66 -24.75 -12.63
CA GLY A 29 3.50 -24.29 -11.51
C GLY A 29 3.76 -25.37 -10.47
N ILE A 30 2.72 -26.10 -10.05
CA ILE A 30 2.81 -27.18 -9.05
C ILE A 30 3.73 -28.31 -9.53
N PHE A 31 3.56 -28.73 -10.80
CA PHE A 31 4.28 -29.87 -11.38
C PHE A 31 5.59 -29.51 -12.09
N SER A 32 5.94 -28.22 -12.21
CA SER A 32 7.18 -27.75 -12.84
C SER A 32 8.47 -28.28 -12.19
N ARG A 33 8.40 -28.69 -10.92
CA ARG A 33 9.52 -29.27 -10.15
C ARG A 33 9.11 -30.64 -9.63
N PRO A 34 9.30 -31.73 -10.40
CA PRO A 34 8.85 -33.06 -10.02
C PRO A 34 9.69 -33.69 -8.89
N LEU A 35 10.96 -33.28 -8.74
CA LEU A 35 11.88 -33.85 -7.77
C LEU A 35 11.35 -33.80 -6.31
N PRO A 36 10.92 -32.64 -5.77
CA PRO A 36 10.30 -32.56 -4.45
C PRO A 36 9.07 -33.47 -4.26
N LEU A 37 8.28 -33.68 -5.32
CA LEU A 37 7.11 -34.55 -5.28
C LEU A 37 7.54 -36.01 -5.17
N LEU A 38 8.52 -36.43 -5.97
CA LEU A 38 9.05 -37.80 -5.93
C LEU A 38 9.78 -38.11 -4.63
N THR A 39 10.52 -37.14 -4.07
CA THR A 39 11.22 -37.34 -2.79
C THR A 39 10.24 -37.48 -1.63
N PHE A 40 9.21 -36.64 -1.55
CA PHE A 40 8.18 -36.73 -0.50
C PHE A 40 7.36 -38.02 -0.62
N ALA A 41 7.02 -38.44 -1.84
CA ALA A 41 6.32 -39.69 -2.09
C ALA A 41 7.17 -40.90 -1.65
N SER A 42 8.45 -40.93 -2.05
CA SER A 42 9.39 -42.01 -1.66
C SER A 42 9.58 -42.07 -0.14
N ALA A 43 9.75 -40.92 0.52
CA ALA A 43 9.90 -40.86 1.98
C ALA A 43 8.65 -41.33 2.72
N SER A 44 7.46 -40.86 2.28
CA SER A 44 6.17 -41.28 2.86
C SER A 44 5.93 -42.78 2.66
N PHE A 45 6.21 -43.29 1.46
CA PHE A 45 6.09 -44.70 1.15
C PHE A 45 7.02 -45.54 2.03
N GLY A 46 8.31 -45.20 2.08
CA GLY A 46 9.31 -45.92 2.87
C GLY A 46 8.96 -45.95 4.37
N GLY A 47 8.51 -44.82 4.92
CA GLY A 47 8.08 -44.73 6.32
C GLY A 47 6.86 -45.61 6.62
N LEU A 48 5.79 -45.48 5.84
CA LEU A 48 4.57 -46.25 6.03
C LEU A 48 4.77 -47.75 5.80
N TRP A 49 5.55 -48.12 4.78
CA TRP A 49 5.89 -49.51 4.49
C TRP A 49 6.70 -50.15 5.63
N SER A 50 7.67 -49.42 6.18
CA SER A 50 8.48 -49.89 7.32
C SER A 50 7.63 -50.12 8.56
N ILE A 51 6.70 -49.20 8.86
CA ILE A 51 5.75 -49.35 9.99
C ILE A 51 4.84 -50.57 9.77
N TYR A 52 4.33 -50.74 8.55
CA TYR A 52 3.48 -51.87 8.20
C TYR A 52 4.20 -53.21 8.37
N GLU A 53 5.40 -53.37 7.79
CA GLU A 53 6.18 -54.61 7.89
C GLU A 53 6.58 -54.93 9.33
N ALA A 54 6.98 -53.91 10.11
CA ALA A 54 7.27 -54.09 11.54
C ALA A 54 6.04 -54.59 12.31
N SER A 55 4.85 -54.06 11.99
CA SER A 55 3.59 -54.45 12.64
C SER A 55 3.17 -55.88 12.27
N VAL A 56 3.24 -56.23 10.99
CA VAL A 56 2.91 -57.59 10.51
C VAL A 56 3.85 -58.63 11.12
N SER A 57 5.15 -58.34 11.14
CA SER A 57 6.17 -59.24 11.70
C SER A 57 6.03 -59.41 13.21
N SER A 58 5.82 -58.32 13.96
CA SER A 58 5.70 -58.37 15.42
C SER A 58 4.42 -59.04 15.92
N LEU A 59 3.31 -58.91 15.18
CA LEU A 59 2.01 -59.47 15.54
C LEU A 59 1.74 -60.85 14.92
N GLY A 60 2.63 -61.35 14.06
CA GLY A 60 2.48 -62.64 13.39
C GLY A 60 1.23 -62.73 12.50
N LEU A 61 0.84 -61.62 11.88
CA LEU A 61 -0.40 -61.53 11.09
C LEU A 61 -0.20 -62.11 9.69
N GLU A 62 -1.15 -62.91 9.21
CA GLU A 62 -1.26 -63.24 7.80
C GLU A 62 -1.89 -62.06 7.04
N ALA A 63 -1.05 -61.27 6.37
CA ALA A 63 -1.48 -60.04 5.71
C ALA A 63 -1.37 -60.13 4.18
N ASN A 64 -2.37 -59.58 3.48
CA ASN A 64 -2.38 -59.45 2.02
C ASN A 64 -1.44 -58.30 1.57
N ARG A 65 -0.15 -58.62 1.46
CA ARG A 65 0.91 -57.65 1.15
C ARG A 65 0.69 -56.85 -0.15
N PRO A 66 0.23 -57.44 -1.28
CA PRO A 66 -0.07 -56.68 -2.49
C PRO A 66 -1.10 -55.57 -2.26
N VAL A 67 -2.19 -55.86 -1.54
CA VAL A 67 -3.23 -54.88 -1.25
C VAL A 67 -2.70 -53.75 -0.37
N ALA A 68 -1.95 -54.08 0.69
CA ALA A 68 -1.33 -53.09 1.56
C ALA A 68 -0.34 -52.20 0.79
N TYR A 69 0.48 -52.79 -0.08
CA TYR A 69 1.42 -52.05 -0.93
C TYR A 69 0.70 -51.03 -1.81
N THR A 70 -0.38 -51.43 -2.50
CA THR A 70 -1.16 -50.52 -3.34
C THR A 70 -1.76 -49.37 -2.54
N TRP A 71 -2.31 -49.64 -1.35
CA TRP A 71 -2.86 -48.59 -0.47
C TRP A 71 -1.80 -47.62 0.01
N ILE A 72 -0.65 -48.12 0.47
CA ILE A 72 0.45 -47.28 0.96
C ILE A 72 1.02 -46.43 -0.19
N LEU A 73 1.16 -47.00 -1.39
CA LEU A 73 1.60 -46.27 -2.58
C LEU A 73 0.60 -45.17 -2.96
N ALA A 74 -0.70 -45.49 -3.00
CA ALA A 74 -1.73 -44.51 -3.29
C ALA A 74 -1.75 -43.37 -2.27
N PHE A 75 -1.65 -43.69 -0.97
CA PHE A 75 -1.59 -42.70 0.09
C PHE A 75 -0.34 -41.81 -0.02
N ALA A 76 0.83 -42.39 -0.29
CA ALA A 76 2.07 -41.64 -0.47
C ALA A 76 2.04 -40.71 -1.69
N ALA A 77 1.39 -41.12 -2.78
CA ALA A 77 1.17 -40.28 -3.94
C ALA A 77 0.24 -39.09 -3.62
N ILE A 78 -0.89 -39.36 -2.95
CA ILE A 78 -1.85 -38.32 -2.55
C ILE A 78 -1.23 -37.35 -1.57
N SER A 79 -0.54 -37.83 -0.53
CA SER A 79 0.10 -36.99 0.49
C SER A 79 1.17 -36.09 -0.14
N SER A 80 1.92 -36.59 -1.13
CA SER A 80 2.89 -35.79 -1.86
C SER A 80 2.25 -34.68 -2.69
N VAL A 81 1.15 -34.96 -3.39
CA VAL A 81 0.39 -33.94 -4.12
C VAL A 81 -0.15 -32.89 -3.17
N VAL A 82 -0.72 -33.30 -2.02
CA VAL A 82 -1.23 -32.38 -0.99
C VAL A 82 -0.11 -31.52 -0.39
N ALA A 83 1.03 -32.13 -0.05
CA ALA A 83 2.19 -31.41 0.47
C ALA A 83 2.73 -30.40 -0.56
N ARG A 84 2.74 -30.77 -1.85
CA ARG A 84 3.17 -29.89 -2.92
C ARG A 84 2.20 -28.74 -3.15
N LEU A 85 0.89 -29.00 -3.11
CA LEU A 85 -0.16 -27.97 -3.15
C LEU A 85 0.01 -26.99 -2.00
N TRP A 86 0.22 -27.50 -0.79
CA TRP A 86 0.45 -26.69 0.40
C TRP A 86 1.71 -25.82 0.27
N ALA A 87 2.83 -26.41 -0.18
CA ALA A 87 4.07 -25.67 -0.41
C ALA A 87 3.92 -24.60 -1.50
N TYR A 88 3.19 -24.90 -2.58
CA TYR A 88 2.91 -23.95 -3.65
C TYR A 88 2.10 -22.75 -3.13
N VAL A 89 0.99 -22.99 -2.43
CA VAL A 89 0.12 -21.93 -1.89
C VAL A 89 0.86 -21.03 -0.88
N ASN A 90 1.84 -21.57 -0.17
CA ASN A 90 2.66 -20.85 0.81
C ASN A 90 4.01 -20.38 0.25
N THR A 91 4.23 -20.49 -1.06
CA THR A 91 5.45 -19.97 -1.68
C THR A 91 5.42 -18.44 -1.63
N VAL A 92 6.50 -17.86 -1.11
CA VAL A 92 6.69 -16.40 -1.07
C VAL A 92 7.27 -15.97 -2.40
N PRO A 93 6.62 -15.06 -3.14
CA PRO A 93 7.21 -14.47 -4.34
C PRO A 93 8.42 -13.60 -3.96
N ASP A 94 9.47 -13.66 -4.77
CA ASP A 94 10.69 -12.87 -4.56
C ASP A 94 10.38 -11.37 -4.48
N GLY A 95 10.98 -10.67 -3.50
CA GLY A 95 10.80 -9.24 -3.27
C GLY A 95 9.52 -8.86 -2.51
N LEU A 96 8.76 -9.84 -2.02
CA LEU A 96 7.55 -9.64 -1.20
C LEU A 96 7.70 -10.25 0.22
N GLU A 97 8.92 -10.52 0.66
CA GLU A 97 9.21 -11.26 1.90
C GLU A 97 8.70 -10.55 3.15
N ASP A 98 8.80 -9.22 3.17
CA ASP A 98 8.43 -8.37 4.31
C ASP A 98 6.92 -8.11 4.42
N LEU A 99 6.13 -8.56 3.45
CA LEU A 99 4.69 -8.33 3.43
C LEU A 99 3.90 -9.33 4.29
N LEU A 100 2.67 -8.94 4.64
CA LEU A 100 1.71 -9.82 5.30
C LEU A 100 1.49 -11.11 4.49
N PRO A 101 1.33 -12.28 5.15
CA PRO A 101 1.08 -13.56 4.47
C PRO A 101 -0.10 -13.51 3.48
N HIS A 102 -1.15 -12.75 3.83
CA HIS A 102 -2.31 -12.58 2.96
C HIS A 102 -1.97 -11.83 1.65
N ALA A 103 -1.22 -10.73 1.74
CA ALA A 103 -0.79 -9.95 0.57
C ALA A 103 0.14 -10.77 -0.34
N ARG A 104 1.09 -11.51 0.24
CA ARG A 104 1.94 -12.46 -0.50
C ARG A 104 1.13 -13.49 -1.26
N ARG A 105 0.10 -14.04 -0.62
CA ARG A 105 -0.79 -15.04 -1.25
C ARG A 105 -1.61 -14.44 -2.39
N LEU A 106 -2.07 -13.20 -2.28
CA LEU A 106 -2.78 -12.50 -3.36
C LEU A 106 -1.87 -12.33 -4.59
N ALA A 107 -0.64 -11.82 -4.38
CA ALA A 107 0.36 -11.65 -5.43
C ALA A 107 0.81 -12.98 -6.05
N HIS A 108 0.90 -14.06 -5.26
CA HIS A 108 1.29 -15.37 -5.79
C HIS A 108 0.17 -16.02 -6.63
N LEU A 109 -1.04 -16.09 -6.07
CA LEU A 109 -2.17 -16.80 -6.69
C LEU A 109 -2.79 -16.03 -7.85
N GLN A 110 -2.69 -14.70 -7.87
CA GLN A 110 -3.19 -13.86 -8.96
C GLN A 110 -4.61 -14.24 -9.43
N ARG A 111 -5.52 -14.39 -8.47
CA ARG A 111 -6.96 -14.61 -8.73
C ARG A 111 -7.58 -13.39 -9.44
N PRO A 112 -8.80 -13.48 -9.98
CA PRO A 112 -9.44 -12.30 -10.58
C PRO A 112 -9.41 -11.08 -9.65
N LYS A 113 -9.04 -9.92 -10.21
CA LYS A 113 -8.87 -8.64 -9.51
C LYS A 113 -7.78 -8.64 -8.44
N TRP A 114 -6.76 -9.50 -8.57
CA TRP A 114 -5.70 -9.60 -7.57
C TRP A 114 -4.89 -8.32 -7.46
N GLU A 115 -4.73 -7.55 -8.54
CA GLU A 115 -3.95 -6.31 -8.57
C GLU A 115 -4.51 -5.31 -7.55
N PHE A 116 -5.83 -5.12 -7.60
CA PHE A 116 -6.57 -4.23 -6.70
C PHE A 116 -6.62 -4.77 -5.27
N ARG A 117 -6.87 -6.07 -5.10
CA ARG A 117 -6.88 -6.70 -3.77
C ARG A 117 -5.50 -6.62 -3.11
N PHE A 118 -4.45 -6.83 -3.88
CA PHE A 118 -3.07 -6.75 -3.43
C PHE A 118 -2.72 -5.32 -3.04
N ALA A 119 -2.93 -4.35 -3.94
CA ALA A 119 -2.65 -2.94 -3.65
C ALA A 119 -3.40 -2.45 -2.41
N LYS A 120 -4.70 -2.77 -2.31
CA LYS A 120 -5.53 -2.43 -1.15
C LYS A 120 -4.99 -3.04 0.14
N SER A 121 -4.64 -4.33 0.12
CA SER A 121 -4.12 -5.02 1.31
C SER A 121 -2.79 -4.44 1.76
N VAL A 122 -1.90 -4.09 0.82
CA VAL A 122 -0.59 -3.49 1.13
C VAL A 122 -0.77 -2.08 1.65
N LEU A 123 -1.55 -1.25 0.95
CA LEU A 123 -1.81 0.13 1.34
C LEU A 123 -2.44 0.17 2.75
N ALA A 124 -3.43 -0.69 3.04
CA ALA A 124 -4.11 -0.73 4.34
C ALA A 124 -3.14 -1.08 5.47
N HIS A 125 -2.23 -2.02 5.22
CA HIS A 125 -1.23 -2.42 6.20
C HIS A 125 -0.24 -1.30 6.50
N LEU A 126 0.22 -0.60 5.46
CA LEU A 126 1.29 0.39 5.57
C LEU A 126 0.81 1.79 5.99
N VAL A 127 -0.39 2.20 5.57
CA VAL A 127 -0.97 3.52 5.92
C VAL A 127 -1.58 3.51 7.33
N SER A 128 -2.22 2.41 7.74
CA SER A 128 -2.92 2.33 9.04
C SER A 128 -2.11 2.77 10.28
N PRO A 129 -0.81 2.41 10.44
CA PRO A 129 -0.04 2.93 11.58
C PRO A 129 0.23 4.44 11.49
N ILE A 130 0.41 4.99 10.28
CA ILE A 130 0.68 6.42 10.06
C ILE A 130 -0.59 7.24 10.31
N ASP A 131 -1.73 6.75 9.81
CA ASP A 131 -3.04 7.38 10.02
C ASP A 131 -3.40 7.38 11.51
N ARG A 132 -3.20 6.26 12.22
CA ARG A 132 -3.38 6.21 13.69
C ARG A 132 -2.53 7.25 14.41
N GLU A 133 -1.25 7.34 14.07
CA GLU A 133 -0.36 8.34 14.67
C GLU A 133 -0.85 9.78 14.41
N TRP A 134 -1.31 10.06 13.18
CA TRP A 134 -1.87 11.36 12.84
C TRP A 134 -3.15 11.67 13.61
N GLN A 135 -4.07 10.71 13.74
CA GLN A 135 -5.28 10.87 14.53
C GLN A 135 -4.98 11.08 16.01
N ASP A 136 -3.97 10.39 16.56
CA ASP A 136 -3.56 10.57 17.94
C ASP A 136 -2.98 11.97 18.19
N ILE A 137 -2.26 12.53 17.22
CA ILE A 137 -1.77 13.91 17.27
C ILE A 137 -2.92 14.92 17.14
N ARG A 138 -3.83 14.70 16.19
CA ARG A 138 -4.97 15.61 15.93
C ARG A 138 -5.96 15.67 17.10
N ASN A 139 -6.12 14.57 17.83
CA ASN A 139 -7.02 14.48 18.97
C ASN A 139 -6.33 14.79 20.32
N ASP A 140 -5.15 15.41 20.30
CA ASP A 140 -4.36 15.75 21.50
C ASP A 140 -4.04 14.55 22.41
N ASN A 141 -4.03 13.32 21.87
CA ASN A 141 -3.65 12.11 22.62
C ASN A 141 -2.12 11.97 22.74
N VAL A 142 -1.35 12.65 21.87
CA VAL A 142 0.11 12.63 21.84
C VAL A 142 0.66 14.05 21.92
N TYR A 143 1.58 14.27 22.85
CA TYR A 143 2.27 15.54 22.99
C TYR A 143 3.35 15.71 21.92
N VAL A 144 3.23 16.76 21.11
CA VAL A 144 4.28 17.20 20.19
C VAL A 144 5.14 18.25 20.89
N VAL A 145 6.45 17.98 21.02
CA VAL A 145 7.37 18.92 21.66
C VAL A 145 7.52 20.14 20.75
N ALA A 146 6.92 21.26 21.15
CA ALA A 146 7.02 22.51 20.42
C ALA A 146 8.26 23.30 20.85
N SER A 147 8.92 23.95 19.89
CA SER A 147 10.11 24.78 20.11
C SER A 147 9.93 26.16 19.51
N ARG A 148 10.55 27.17 20.14
CA ARG A 148 10.56 28.52 19.57
C ARG A 148 11.59 28.60 18.43
N PRO A 149 11.30 29.33 17.35
CA PRO A 149 12.27 29.55 16.29
C PRO A 149 13.50 30.30 16.83
N ARG A 150 14.62 30.12 16.14
CA ARG A 150 15.91 30.74 16.53
C ARG A 150 15.88 32.26 16.44
N ASP A 151 15.23 32.76 15.40
CA ASP A 151 15.07 34.18 15.10
C ASP A 151 13.90 34.36 14.13
N PHE A 152 13.31 35.56 14.14
CA PHE A 152 12.14 35.89 13.33
C PHE A 152 12.38 35.78 11.84
N ARG A 153 13.55 36.21 11.35
CA ARG A 153 13.89 36.17 9.93
C ARG A 153 13.92 34.74 9.39
N SER A 154 14.56 33.82 10.11
CA SER A 154 14.58 32.40 9.76
C SER A 154 13.16 31.81 9.74
N TYR A 155 12.32 32.21 10.70
CA TYR A 155 10.93 31.76 10.77
C TYR A 155 10.07 32.31 9.62
N PHE A 156 10.21 33.59 9.29
CA PHE A 156 9.54 34.20 8.14
C PHE A 156 9.94 33.52 6.83
N GLN A 157 11.24 33.29 6.62
CA GLN A 157 11.71 32.57 5.43
C GLN A 157 11.17 31.14 5.36
N TRP A 158 11.08 30.46 6.50
CA TRP A 158 10.46 29.15 6.58
C TRP A 158 8.98 29.22 6.17
N LEU A 159 8.19 30.12 6.74
CA LEU A 159 6.78 30.36 6.36
C LEU A 159 6.63 30.70 4.87
N ALA A 160 7.43 31.63 4.34
CA ALA A 160 7.37 32.02 2.94
C ALA A 160 7.63 30.85 1.97
N GLY A 161 8.40 29.85 2.38
CA GLY A 161 8.63 28.63 1.60
C GLY A 161 7.54 27.56 1.71
N ARG A 162 6.62 27.66 2.67
CA ARG A 162 5.58 26.64 2.93
C ARG A 162 4.61 26.43 1.76
N PRO A 163 4.06 27.48 1.11
CA PRO A 163 3.13 27.30 -0.01
C PRO A 163 3.74 26.50 -1.16
N GLU A 164 4.95 26.85 -1.59
CA GLU A 164 5.63 26.15 -2.69
C GLU A 164 5.90 24.69 -2.35
N ASN A 165 6.29 24.38 -1.12
CA ASN A 165 6.48 22.99 -0.69
C ASN A 165 5.16 22.20 -0.70
N CYS A 166 4.07 22.80 -0.22
CA CYS A 166 2.75 22.18 -0.26
C CYS A 166 2.30 21.91 -1.71
N PHE A 167 2.42 22.90 -2.60
CA PHE A 167 2.05 22.73 -4.01
C PHE A 167 2.91 21.70 -4.73
N ARG A 168 4.21 21.62 -4.41
CA ARG A 168 5.07 20.55 -4.92
C ARG A 168 4.61 19.18 -4.44
N MET A 169 4.23 19.03 -3.16
CA MET A 169 3.66 17.79 -2.64
C MET A 169 2.35 17.42 -3.34
N LEU A 170 1.43 18.38 -3.53
CA LEU A 170 0.18 18.16 -4.28
C LEU A 170 0.42 17.75 -5.72
N ARG A 171 1.39 18.36 -6.41
CA ARG A 171 1.75 17.98 -7.79
C ARG A 171 2.25 16.55 -7.86
N VAL A 172 3.11 16.15 -6.92
CA VAL A 172 3.60 14.76 -6.81
C VAL A 172 2.43 13.82 -6.49
N ALA A 173 1.54 14.19 -5.58
CA ALA A 173 0.35 13.43 -5.22
C ALA A 173 -0.56 13.16 -6.43
N LYS A 174 -0.92 14.22 -7.16
CA LYS A 174 -1.72 14.11 -8.40
C LYS A 174 -1.03 13.20 -9.40
N LYS A 175 0.27 13.39 -9.66
CA LYS A 175 1.01 12.55 -10.60
C LYS A 175 1.00 11.08 -10.20
N THR A 176 1.33 10.78 -8.95
CA THR A 176 1.45 9.42 -8.45
C THR A 176 0.10 8.72 -8.40
N MET A 177 -0.94 9.34 -7.82
CA MET A 177 -2.24 8.71 -7.62
C MET A 177 -3.09 8.66 -8.89
N LEU A 178 -3.04 9.68 -9.75
CA LEU A 178 -3.91 9.77 -10.93
C LEU A 178 -3.32 9.11 -12.18
N PHE A 179 -1.99 8.96 -12.25
CA PHE A 179 -1.33 8.45 -13.46
C PHE A 179 -0.46 7.23 -13.17
N GLU A 180 0.53 7.35 -12.28
CA GLU A 180 1.54 6.29 -12.10
C GLU A 180 0.97 5.03 -11.43
N PHE A 181 0.08 5.20 -10.44
CA PHE A 181 -0.54 4.09 -9.71
C PHE A 181 -1.54 3.32 -10.59
N PRO A 182 -2.49 3.96 -11.29
CA PRO A 182 -3.35 3.27 -12.25
C PRO A 182 -2.55 2.52 -13.31
N GLN A 183 -1.49 3.13 -13.86
CA GLN A 183 -0.62 2.46 -14.83
C GLN A 183 0.09 1.22 -14.29
N ALA A 184 0.36 1.13 -12.98
CA ALA A 184 0.93 -0.06 -12.37
C ALA A 184 -0.10 -1.18 -12.16
N LEU A 185 -1.39 -0.82 -12.01
CA LEU A 185 -2.51 -1.76 -11.89
C LEU A 185 -2.98 -2.28 -13.24
N THR A 186 -2.80 -1.51 -14.32
CA THR A 186 -3.21 -1.92 -15.66
C THR A 186 -2.37 -3.10 -16.13
N SER A 187 -3.06 -4.14 -16.57
CA SER A 187 -2.46 -5.27 -17.29
C SER A 187 -2.89 -5.24 -18.75
N THR A 188 -2.04 -5.75 -19.64
CA THR A 188 -2.38 -5.99 -21.04
C THR A 188 -2.13 -7.45 -21.38
N GLU A 189 -2.65 -7.93 -22.51
CA GLU A 189 -2.40 -9.31 -22.96
C GLU A 189 -0.90 -9.59 -23.15
N GLU A 190 -0.13 -8.57 -23.57
CA GLU A 190 1.31 -8.68 -23.80
C GLU A 190 2.15 -8.47 -22.52
N THR A 191 1.66 -7.65 -21.58
CA THR A 191 2.35 -7.35 -20.33
C THR A 191 1.41 -7.52 -19.13
N PRO A 192 1.47 -8.66 -18.41
CA PRO A 192 0.68 -8.86 -17.21
C PRO A 192 1.14 -7.91 -16.10
N ALA A 193 0.24 -7.60 -15.16
CA ALA A 193 0.60 -6.74 -14.04
C ALA A 193 1.68 -7.40 -13.16
N ASP A 194 2.69 -6.61 -12.80
CA ASP A 194 3.81 -7.07 -11.97
C ASP A 194 3.55 -6.70 -10.50
N PRO A 195 3.48 -7.70 -9.58
CA PRO A 195 3.34 -7.43 -8.15
C PRO A 195 4.39 -6.46 -7.59
N LYS A 196 5.64 -6.50 -8.09
CA LYS A 196 6.70 -5.60 -7.60
C LYS A 196 6.42 -4.16 -7.99
N ARG A 197 6.06 -3.93 -9.25
CA ARG A 197 5.67 -2.60 -9.72
C ARG A 197 4.47 -2.03 -8.94
N ILE A 198 3.48 -2.86 -8.62
CA ILE A 198 2.34 -2.44 -7.78
C ILE A 198 2.82 -2.09 -6.37
N LEU A 199 3.69 -2.92 -5.76
CA LEU A 199 4.27 -2.65 -4.45
C LEU A 199 5.05 -1.32 -4.44
N ASP A 200 5.93 -1.09 -5.41
CA ASP A 200 6.74 0.13 -5.50
C ASP A 200 5.88 1.39 -5.57
N ARG A 201 4.80 1.37 -6.37
CA ARG A 201 3.87 2.49 -6.45
C ARG A 201 3.04 2.65 -5.19
N THR A 202 2.66 1.55 -4.56
CA THR A 202 1.97 1.60 -3.25
C THR A 202 2.88 2.21 -2.19
N GLN A 203 4.16 1.84 -2.16
CA GLN A 203 5.15 2.41 -1.24
C GLN A 203 5.35 3.91 -1.49
N THR A 204 5.38 4.33 -2.76
CA THR A 204 5.47 5.77 -3.11
C THR A 204 4.28 6.55 -2.54
N ILE A 205 3.05 6.00 -2.57
CA ILE A 205 1.86 6.61 -1.97
C ILE A 205 1.98 6.66 -0.45
N VAL A 206 2.48 5.59 0.18
CA VAL A 206 2.72 5.53 1.63
C VAL A 206 3.73 6.60 2.07
N ASP A 207 4.81 6.76 1.33
CA ASP A 207 5.84 7.75 1.63
C ASP A 207 5.28 9.16 1.47
N LEU A 208 4.50 9.43 0.40
CA LEU A 208 3.79 10.70 0.25
C LEU A 208 2.81 10.97 1.40
N TYR A 209 2.05 9.96 1.85
CA TYR A 209 1.15 10.10 3.00
C TYR A 209 1.95 10.42 4.26
N ARG A 210 3.10 9.75 4.49
CA ARG A 210 4.01 10.04 5.60
C ARG A 210 4.53 11.48 5.55
N GLU A 211 4.98 11.95 4.39
CA GLU A 211 5.43 13.33 4.19
C GLU A 211 4.30 14.33 4.42
N SER A 212 3.07 14.01 4.02
CA SER A 212 1.88 14.84 4.29
C SER A 212 1.63 15.03 5.78
N VAL A 213 1.83 13.99 6.59
CA VAL A 213 1.69 14.06 8.04
C VAL A 213 2.90 14.80 8.64
N ALA A 214 4.12 14.53 8.17
CA ALA A 214 5.33 15.21 8.63
C ALA A 214 5.27 16.73 8.38
N PHE A 215 4.69 17.15 7.26
CA PHE A 215 4.46 18.54 6.92
C PHE A 215 3.59 19.27 7.97
N GLU A 216 2.51 18.62 8.44
CA GLU A 216 1.64 19.17 9.50
C GLU A 216 2.31 19.12 10.87
N LYS A 217 2.96 18.00 11.22
CA LYS A 217 3.69 17.88 12.49
C LYS A 217 4.75 18.96 12.64
N THR A 218 5.39 19.36 11.55
CA THR A 218 6.39 20.44 11.56
C THR A 218 5.77 21.77 11.98
N SER A 219 4.54 22.07 11.57
CA SER A 219 3.83 23.26 12.04
C SER A 219 3.52 23.16 13.53
N LEU A 220 2.97 22.03 13.97
CA LEU A 220 2.64 21.81 15.38
C LEU A 220 3.86 21.83 16.32
N ALA A 221 5.06 21.56 15.78
CA ALA A 221 6.32 21.57 16.54
C ALA A 221 6.95 22.96 16.70
N ILE A 222 6.30 24.03 16.22
CA ILE A 222 6.82 25.39 16.31
C ILE A 222 5.85 26.27 17.09
N ILE A 223 6.38 27.00 18.08
CA ILE A 223 5.65 28.10 18.73
C ILE A 223 5.92 29.37 17.91
N PRO A 224 4.93 29.93 17.20
CA PRO A 224 5.15 31.11 16.38
C PRO A 224 5.47 32.35 17.25
N PRO A 225 6.24 33.31 16.73
CA PRO A 225 6.26 34.67 17.28
C PRO A 225 4.86 35.29 17.23
N ASP A 226 4.55 36.15 18.20
CA ASP A 226 3.21 36.77 18.35
C ASP A 226 2.78 37.50 17.07
N GLU A 227 3.69 38.14 16.36
CA GLU A 227 3.41 38.87 15.11
C GLU A 227 3.06 37.95 13.92
N MET A 228 3.28 36.64 14.07
CA MET A 228 3.09 35.64 13.02
C MET A 228 2.08 34.54 13.40
N GLU A 229 1.41 34.66 14.55
CA GLU A 229 0.44 33.67 15.02
C GLU A 229 -0.65 33.41 13.98
N THR A 230 -1.24 34.48 13.42
CA THR A 230 -2.28 34.36 12.39
C THR A 230 -1.78 33.67 11.11
N VAL A 231 -0.62 34.05 10.57
CA VAL A 231 -0.02 33.39 9.39
C VAL A 231 0.22 31.91 9.69
N HIS A 232 0.70 31.61 10.90
CA HIS A 232 0.98 30.25 11.32
C HIS A 232 -0.29 29.39 11.36
N GLU A 233 -1.39 29.90 11.90
CA GLU A 233 -2.66 29.16 12.00
C GLU A 233 -3.29 28.87 10.63
N LEU A 234 -3.19 29.83 9.69
CA LEU A 234 -3.78 29.70 8.35
C LEU A 234 -3.20 28.53 7.54
N GLN A 235 -2.04 27.99 7.92
CA GLN A 235 -1.40 26.87 7.23
C GLN A 235 -1.91 25.48 7.66
N ILE A 236 -2.68 25.41 8.74
CA ILE A 236 -3.15 24.14 9.31
C ILE A 236 -4.10 23.46 8.32
N GLY A 237 -3.88 22.16 8.06
CA GLY A 237 -4.75 21.38 7.19
C GLY A 237 -4.40 21.46 5.70
N TRP A 238 -3.34 22.17 5.33
CA TRP A 238 -2.89 22.26 3.93
C TRP A 238 -2.56 20.90 3.31
N ALA A 239 -2.12 19.91 4.10
CA ALA A 239 -1.82 18.58 3.60
C ALA A 239 -3.02 17.61 3.70
N GLU A 240 -4.19 18.06 4.17
CA GLU A 240 -5.42 17.26 4.27
C GLU A 240 -5.90 16.74 2.91
N PRO A 241 -5.90 17.52 1.82
CA PRO A 241 -6.32 17.02 0.50
C PRO A 241 -5.51 15.82 0.00
N ILE A 242 -4.23 15.71 0.38
CA ILE A 242 -3.38 14.57 0.04
C ILE A 242 -3.83 13.32 0.81
N ARG A 243 -4.11 13.46 2.11
CA ARG A 243 -4.59 12.36 2.95
C ARG A 243 -5.96 11.88 2.50
N ASP A 244 -6.87 12.81 2.23
CA ASP A 244 -8.21 12.51 1.72
C ASP A 244 -8.16 11.80 0.38
N ALA A 245 -7.26 12.20 -0.53
CA ALA A 245 -7.06 11.49 -1.79
C ALA A 245 -6.60 10.04 -1.58
N VAL A 246 -5.78 9.75 -0.57
CA VAL A 246 -5.41 8.36 -0.20
C VAL A 246 -6.61 7.59 0.34
N HIS A 247 -7.47 8.22 1.15
CA HIS A 247 -8.70 7.57 1.63
C HIS A 247 -9.69 7.30 0.48
N GLN A 248 -9.89 8.26 -0.43
CA GLN A 248 -10.67 8.07 -1.65
C GLN A 248 -10.10 6.91 -2.52
N LEU A 249 -8.77 6.78 -2.58
CA LEU A 249 -8.13 5.65 -3.27
C LEU A 249 -8.45 4.30 -2.62
N PHE A 250 -8.54 4.22 -1.30
CA PHE A 250 -8.98 3.00 -0.61
C PHE A 250 -10.42 2.62 -0.98
N GLU A 251 -11.31 3.60 -0.97
CA GLU A 251 -12.71 3.41 -1.35
C GLU A 251 -12.83 2.94 -2.80
N LEU A 252 -12.03 3.51 -3.69
CA LEU A 252 -11.93 3.07 -5.08
C LEU A 252 -11.51 1.60 -5.16
N LEU A 253 -10.40 1.23 -4.51
CA LEU A 253 -9.89 -0.14 -4.55
C LEU A 253 -10.91 -1.13 -3.96
N GLN A 254 -11.64 -0.72 -2.92
CA GLN A 254 -12.74 -1.49 -2.33
C GLN A 254 -13.89 -1.67 -3.34
N ALA A 255 -14.37 -0.59 -3.96
CA ALA A 255 -15.45 -0.63 -4.94
C ALA A 255 -15.13 -1.54 -6.13
N VAL A 256 -13.89 -1.48 -6.65
CA VAL A 256 -13.42 -2.38 -7.71
C VAL A 256 -13.44 -3.83 -7.25
N CYS A 257 -13.01 -4.10 -6.01
CA CYS A 257 -13.01 -5.45 -5.44
C CYS A 257 -14.41 -6.04 -5.27
N ASP A 258 -15.40 -5.20 -4.97
CA ASP A 258 -16.78 -5.61 -4.67
C ASP A 258 -17.67 -5.69 -5.92
N ALA A 259 -17.31 -5.00 -7.01
CA ALA A 259 -18.06 -5.04 -8.26
C ALA A 259 -18.20 -6.46 -8.82
N ASP A 260 -19.35 -6.81 -9.40
CA ASP A 260 -19.57 -8.11 -10.03
C ASP A 260 -18.71 -8.23 -11.30
N PRO A 261 -17.85 -9.25 -11.43
CA PRO A 261 -17.08 -9.49 -12.66
C PRO A 261 -17.93 -9.78 -13.90
N LYS A 262 -19.25 -10.03 -13.77
CA LYS A 262 -20.17 -10.28 -14.90
C LYS A 262 -20.85 -9.03 -15.44
N THR A 263 -20.83 -7.92 -14.70
CA THR A 263 -21.22 -6.61 -15.23
C THR A 263 -20.04 -6.03 -16.00
N ASP A 264 -20.28 -5.66 -17.25
CA ASP A 264 -19.32 -5.09 -18.22
C ASP A 264 -18.90 -3.66 -17.79
N SER A 265 -18.40 -3.55 -16.56
CA SER A 265 -18.37 -2.30 -15.83
C SER A 265 -17.10 -1.53 -16.16
N ASN A 266 -17.23 -0.63 -17.13
CA ASN A 266 -16.43 0.59 -17.17
C ASN A 266 -16.63 1.32 -15.82
N LEU A 267 -15.75 1.06 -14.86
CA LEU A 267 -15.75 1.70 -13.56
C LEU A 267 -15.17 3.11 -13.74
N ALA A 268 -16.05 4.09 -13.94
CA ALA A 268 -15.68 5.49 -13.87
C ALA A 268 -15.51 5.87 -12.39
N PHE A 269 -14.38 6.48 -12.06
CA PHE A 269 -14.11 6.99 -10.72
C PHE A 269 -13.50 8.38 -10.80
N THR A 270 -13.52 9.08 -9.68
CA THR A 270 -12.98 10.44 -9.56
C THR A 270 -12.28 10.52 -8.23
N ILE A 271 -11.01 10.92 -8.24
CA ILE A 271 -10.28 11.30 -7.04
C ILE A 271 -10.20 12.82 -7.07
N THR A 272 -10.84 13.45 -6.10
CA THR A 272 -10.89 14.91 -5.98
C THR A 272 -9.73 15.37 -5.11
N PHE A 273 -8.98 16.33 -5.60
CA PHE A 273 -7.96 17.04 -4.84
C PHE A 273 -8.47 18.44 -4.57
N ASP A 274 -9.15 18.61 -3.44
CA ASP A 274 -9.62 19.91 -3.02
C ASP A 274 -8.45 20.89 -2.87
N GLY A 275 -8.75 22.18 -3.06
CA GLY A 275 -7.77 23.24 -2.83
C GLY A 275 -7.29 23.24 -1.38
N THR A 276 -6.03 23.63 -1.18
CA THR A 276 -5.49 23.92 0.15
C THR A 276 -6.29 25.05 0.80
N PRO A 277 -6.82 24.86 2.02
CA PRO A 277 -7.65 25.87 2.68
C PRO A 277 -6.85 27.15 2.96
N ASN A 278 -7.53 28.30 2.91
CA ASN A 278 -7.02 29.60 3.37
C ASN A 278 -5.71 30.08 2.71
N VAL A 279 -5.31 29.55 1.54
CA VAL A 279 -4.06 29.97 0.90
C VAL A 279 -4.09 31.43 0.47
N ASP A 280 -5.22 31.92 -0.02
CA ASP A 280 -5.34 33.32 -0.43
C ASP A 280 -5.18 34.26 0.78
N ASP A 281 -5.86 33.94 1.89
CA ASP A 281 -5.74 34.66 3.16
C ASP A 281 -4.32 34.59 3.73
N TYR A 282 -3.66 33.43 3.62
CA TYR A 282 -2.27 33.24 4.02
C TYR A 282 -1.33 34.14 3.22
N CYS A 283 -1.47 34.19 1.89
CA CYS A 283 -0.63 35.03 1.05
C CYS A 283 -0.82 36.51 1.38
N ALA A 284 -2.07 36.95 1.56
CA ALA A 284 -2.38 38.32 1.93
C ALA A 284 -1.79 38.71 3.30
N GLU A 285 -1.86 37.81 4.27
CA GLU A 285 -1.32 38.06 5.61
C GLU A 285 0.22 38.02 5.60
N LEU A 286 0.84 37.13 4.82
CA LEU A 286 2.29 37.09 4.66
C LEU A 286 2.82 38.41 4.06
N ASP A 287 2.15 38.93 3.03
CA ASP A 287 2.48 40.23 2.43
C ASP A 287 2.31 41.39 3.43
N ARG A 288 1.27 41.33 4.27
CA ARG A 288 1.05 42.31 5.35
C ARG A 288 2.23 42.28 6.32
N VAL A 289 2.66 41.11 6.79
CA VAL A 289 3.76 41.01 7.75
C VAL A 289 5.10 41.37 7.10
N GLU A 290 5.31 41.04 5.82
CA GLU A 290 6.50 41.47 5.07
C GLU A 290 6.62 43.00 5.02
N SER A 291 5.50 43.73 4.88
CA SER A 291 5.50 45.20 4.91
C SER A 291 5.88 45.79 6.28
N LEU A 292 5.62 45.05 7.36
CA LEU A 292 5.90 45.45 8.75
C LEU A 292 7.27 44.96 9.24
N LEU A 293 7.95 44.14 8.46
CA LEU A 293 9.22 43.50 8.80
C LEU A 293 10.30 44.48 9.28
N PRO A 294 10.47 45.69 8.70
CA PRO A 294 11.42 46.67 9.21
C PRO A 294 11.12 47.12 10.66
N GLN A 295 9.85 47.31 11.00
CA GLN A 295 9.43 47.77 12.34
C GLN A 295 9.55 46.65 13.38
N ILE A 296 9.23 45.42 12.98
CA ILE A 296 9.37 44.24 13.86
C ILE A 296 10.84 43.99 14.16
N MET A 297 11.71 44.07 13.14
CA MET A 297 13.16 43.90 13.32
C MET A 297 13.81 45.01 14.17
N GLU A 298 13.24 46.20 14.24
CA GLU A 298 13.69 47.28 15.13
C GLU A 298 13.34 47.02 16.60
N ASN A 299 12.28 46.25 16.88
CA ASN A 299 11.80 45.94 18.23
C ASN A 299 12.40 44.66 18.83
N GLU A 300 13.11 43.84 18.04
CA GLU A 300 13.81 42.62 18.49
C GLU A 300 15.22 42.88 19.08
N TRP A 301 15.62 44.15 19.27
CA TRP A 301 16.89 44.57 19.89
C TRP A 301 16.71 45.42 21.15
#